data_AF-A0A0F6MMH8-F1
#
_entry.id   AF-A0A0F6MMH8-F1
#
_cell.length_a   1.000
_cell.length_b   1.000
_cell.length_c   1.000
_cell.angle_alpha   90.00
_cell.angle_beta   90.00
_cell.angle_gamma   90.00
#
_symmetry.space_group_name_H-M   'P 1'
#
loop_
_entity.id
_entity.type
_entity.pdbx_description
1 polymer ?
#
loop_
_entity_poly.entity_id
_entity_poly.type
_entity_poly.pdbx_seq_one_letter_code
_entity_poly.pdbx_strand_id
1 'polypeptide(L)'
;MKKRLKKQKREQGVEDNSLIMKNKDDDVEDTFCYKLFEEQYFDTDKIKEVINYVLFNKLNVKEIGILKWIISSVDNCFIYHKDLDDYYHIKNYSKAIENRWDTDWKLKLTDVIEKK
;
A
#
# COMPACT_ATOMS: atom_id res chain seq x y z
N MET A 1 11.50 30.05 18.91
CA MET A 1 10.22 29.47 18.41
C MET A 1 10.12 29.34 16.89
N LYS A 2 10.33 30.38 16.07
CA LYS A 2 10.12 30.34 14.60
C LYS A 2 10.92 29.26 13.82
N LYS A 3 12.17 28.96 14.21
CA LYS A 3 13.00 27.91 13.56
C LYS A 3 12.47 26.48 13.80
N ARG A 4 11.89 26.21 14.97
CA ARG A 4 11.36 24.89 15.37
C ARG A 4 10.05 24.58 14.62
N LEU A 5 9.18 25.59 14.47
CA LEU A 5 7.95 25.51 13.67
C LEU A 5 8.23 25.34 12.16
N LYS A 6 9.27 25.99 11.61
CA LYS A 6 9.69 25.78 10.21
C LYS A 6 10.28 24.38 9.96
N LYS A 7 11.02 23.83 10.94
CA LYS A 7 11.55 22.47 10.88
C LYS A 7 10.41 21.43 10.96
N GLN A 8 9.49 21.59 11.91
CA GLN A 8 8.28 20.75 12.01
C GLN A 8 7.45 20.81 10.74
N LYS A 9 7.14 21.99 10.18
CA LYS A 9 6.37 22.08 8.92
C LYS A 9 7.08 21.44 7.71
N ARG A 10 8.42 21.46 7.67
CA ARG A 10 9.17 20.75 6.62
C ARG A 10 9.16 19.25 6.83
N GLU A 11 9.35 18.77 8.06
CA GLU A 11 9.30 17.35 8.39
C GLU A 11 7.90 16.78 8.13
N GLN A 12 6.84 17.51 8.51
CA GLN A 12 5.45 17.15 8.26
C GLN A 12 5.09 17.17 6.76
N GLY A 13 5.58 18.17 6.00
CA GLY A 13 5.38 18.23 4.55
C GLY A 13 6.22 17.20 3.76
N VAL A 14 7.30 16.68 4.34
CA VAL A 14 8.07 15.55 3.80
C VAL A 14 7.40 14.22 4.18
N GLU A 15 6.84 14.11 5.39
CA GLU A 15 6.07 12.95 5.84
C GLU A 15 4.80 12.74 5.01
N ASP A 16 4.08 13.79 4.63
CA ASP A 16 2.85 13.68 3.81
C ASP A 16 3.11 13.35 2.33
N ASN A 17 4.36 13.40 1.86
CA ASN A 17 4.74 13.11 0.48
C ASN A 17 5.41 11.73 0.31
N SER A 18 5.31 10.87 1.32
CA SER A 18 5.89 9.53 1.30
C SER A 18 5.17 8.62 0.31
N LEU A 19 5.85 7.59 -0.21
CA LEU A 19 5.26 6.65 -1.16
C LEU A 19 4.05 5.93 -0.56
N ILE A 20 4.12 5.61 0.74
CA ILE A 20 3.01 4.99 1.48
C ILE A 20 1.84 5.95 1.62
N MET A 21 2.11 7.22 1.96
CA MET A 21 1.06 8.23 2.07
C MET A 21 0.28 8.41 0.75
N LYS A 22 0.96 8.37 -0.40
CA LYS A 22 0.34 8.49 -1.72
C LYS A 22 -0.59 7.32 -2.06
N ASN A 23 -0.27 6.11 -1.62
CA ASN A 23 -1.12 4.93 -1.86
C ASN A 23 -2.42 4.95 -1.04
N LYS A 24 -2.56 5.85 -0.07
CA LYS A 24 -3.82 5.98 0.67
C LYS A 24 -4.93 6.64 -0.16
N ASP A 25 -4.54 7.55 -1.05
CA ASP A 25 -5.44 8.36 -1.85
C ASP A 25 -5.63 7.66 -3.20
N ASP A 26 -6.81 7.11 -3.41
CA ASP A 26 -7.21 6.41 -4.62
C ASP A 26 -7.54 7.35 -5.78
N ASP A 27 -7.53 8.67 -5.58
CA ASP A 27 -7.53 9.66 -6.68
C ASP A 27 -6.11 9.91 -7.23
N VAL A 28 -5.05 9.46 -6.53
CA VAL A 28 -3.67 9.63 -7.00
C VAL A 28 -3.34 8.54 -8.02
N GLU A 29 -3.48 8.93 -9.29
CA GLU A 29 -3.13 8.10 -10.44
C GLU A 29 -1.72 7.48 -10.34
N ASP A 30 -1.56 6.32 -10.97
CA ASP A 30 -0.29 5.58 -11.07
C ASP A 30 0.30 5.09 -9.72
N THR A 31 -0.52 5.01 -8.67
CA THR A 31 -0.20 4.28 -7.43
C THR A 31 -0.65 2.82 -7.49
N PHE A 32 -0.12 1.95 -6.62
CA PHE A 32 -0.59 0.57 -6.55
C PHE A 32 -2.08 0.50 -6.18
N CYS A 33 -2.50 1.30 -5.19
CA CYS A 33 -3.89 1.35 -4.76
C CYS A 33 -4.84 1.92 -5.81
N TYR A 34 -4.46 2.98 -6.53
CA TYR A 34 -5.24 3.47 -7.68
C TYR A 34 -5.48 2.36 -8.71
N LYS A 35 -4.40 1.68 -9.12
CA LYS A 35 -4.50 0.58 -10.10
C LYS A 35 -5.38 -0.56 -9.58
N LEU A 36 -5.24 -0.91 -8.31
CA LEU A 36 -6.02 -1.99 -7.74
C LEU A 36 -7.50 -1.63 -7.59
N PHE A 37 -7.84 -0.45 -7.06
CA PHE A 37 -9.21 -0.10 -6.74
C PHE A 37 -9.98 0.43 -7.95
N GLU A 38 -9.41 1.40 -8.67
CA GLU A 38 -10.08 2.06 -9.80
C GLU A 38 -9.91 1.28 -11.11
N GLU A 39 -8.70 0.82 -11.42
CA GLU A 39 -8.45 0.07 -12.65
C GLU A 39 -8.77 -1.42 -12.52
N GLN A 40 -9.03 -1.92 -11.29
CA GLN A 40 -9.21 -3.34 -10.98
C GLN A 40 -8.02 -4.19 -11.46
N TYR A 41 -6.81 -3.65 -11.39
CA TYR A 41 -5.60 -4.26 -11.93
C TYR A 41 -4.54 -4.41 -10.83
N PHE A 42 -4.12 -5.65 -10.60
CA PHE A 42 -3.04 -5.93 -9.66
C PHE A 42 -1.69 -5.68 -10.33
N ASP A 43 -1.14 -4.48 -10.15
CA ASP A 43 0.16 -4.10 -10.72
C ASP A 43 1.32 -4.65 -9.88
N THR A 44 1.98 -5.67 -10.42
CA THR A 44 3.06 -6.35 -9.71
C THR A 44 4.33 -5.51 -9.57
N ASP A 45 4.54 -4.52 -10.42
CA ASP A 45 5.73 -3.66 -10.32
C ASP A 45 5.48 -2.56 -9.28
N LYS A 46 4.27 -2.01 -9.23
CA LYS A 46 3.89 -1.04 -8.19
C LYS A 46 3.88 -1.63 -6.78
N ILE A 47 3.40 -2.87 -6.58
CA ILE A 47 3.51 -3.50 -5.24
C ILE A 47 4.98 -3.75 -4.86
N LYS A 48 5.86 -4.07 -5.81
CA LYS A 48 7.31 -4.20 -5.54
C LYS A 48 7.91 -2.85 -5.16
N GLU A 49 7.48 -1.74 -5.77
CA GLU A 49 7.91 -0.40 -5.35
C GLU A 49 7.51 -0.11 -3.89
N VAL A 50 6.28 -0.45 -3.50
CA VAL A 50 5.81 -0.34 -2.10
C VAL A 50 6.67 -1.21 -1.18
N ILE A 51 6.89 -2.48 -1.52
CA ILE A 51 7.72 -3.41 -0.74
C ILE A 51 9.14 -2.87 -0.58
N ASN A 52 9.78 -2.46 -1.67
CA ASN A 52 11.13 -1.90 -1.63
C ASN A 52 11.18 -0.65 -0.75
N TYR A 53 10.20 0.25 -0.87
CA TYR A 53 10.14 1.43 -0.03
C TYR A 53 10.11 1.07 1.47
N VAL A 54 9.25 0.14 1.89
CA VAL A 54 9.13 -0.22 3.32
C VAL A 54 10.34 -0.99 3.85
N LEU A 55 11.06 -1.73 3.00
CA LEU A 55 12.27 -2.46 3.39
C LEU A 55 13.47 -1.52 3.59
N PHE A 56 13.56 -0.43 2.84
CA PHE A 56 14.70 0.49 2.87
C PHE A 56 14.46 1.77 3.68
N ASN A 57 13.23 2.04 4.12
CA ASN A 57 12.88 3.26 4.85
C ASN A 57 12.27 2.98 6.22
N LYS A 58 12.61 3.82 7.21
CA LYS A 58 12.00 3.76 8.53
C LYS A 58 10.64 4.44 8.51
N LEU A 59 9.57 3.65 8.55
CA LEU A 59 8.19 4.17 8.58
C LEU A 59 7.84 4.85 9.90
N ASN A 60 7.12 5.97 9.86
CA ASN A 60 6.50 6.56 11.04
C ASN A 60 5.17 5.83 11.39
N VAL A 61 4.55 6.20 12.51
CA VAL A 61 3.31 5.55 13.00
C VAL A 61 2.15 5.69 12.00
N LYS A 62 2.07 6.83 11.30
CA LYS A 62 1.02 7.11 10.30
C LYS A 62 1.20 6.21 9.08
N GLU A 63 2.42 6.11 8.56
CA GLU A 63 2.76 5.23 7.45
C GLU A 63 2.51 3.75 7.79
N ILE A 64 2.84 3.31 9.01
CA ILE A 64 2.52 1.94 9.47
C ILE A 64 1.01 1.69 9.46
N GLY A 65 0.22 2.67 9.91
CA GLY A 65 -1.24 2.58 9.88
C GLY A 65 -1.78 2.43 8.45
N ILE A 66 -1.22 3.18 7.49
CA ILE A 66 -1.59 3.07 6.09
C ILE A 66 -1.13 1.74 5.49
N LEU A 67 0.07 1.26 5.83
CA LEU A 67 0.55 -0.03 5.35
C LEU A 67 -0.37 -1.18 5.79
N LYS A 68 -0.83 -1.15 7.05
CA LYS A 68 -1.83 -2.11 7.55
C LYS A 68 -3.13 -2.04 6.75
N TRP A 69 -3.59 -0.82 6.46
CA TRP A 69 -4.78 -0.59 5.65
C TRP A 69 -4.60 -1.15 4.23
N ILE A 70 -3.48 -0.89 3.56
CA ILE A 70 -3.15 -1.45 2.24
C ILE A 70 -3.22 -2.99 2.27
N ILE A 71 -2.58 -3.64 3.24
CA ILE A 71 -2.60 -5.11 3.37
C ILE A 71 -4.05 -5.62 3.48
N SER A 72 -4.84 -5.01 4.35
CA SER A 72 -6.24 -5.39 4.54
C SER A 72 -7.09 -5.17 3.29
N SER A 73 -6.86 -4.08 2.56
CA SER A 73 -7.61 -3.79 1.34
C SER A 73 -7.28 -4.80 0.24
N VAL A 74 -6.01 -5.19 0.10
CA VAL A 74 -5.61 -6.22 -0.86
C VAL A 74 -6.24 -7.57 -0.53
N ASP A 75 -6.24 -7.98 0.75
CA ASP A 75 -6.93 -9.19 1.19
C ASP A 75 -8.41 -9.15 0.82
N ASN A 76 -9.08 -8.02 1.08
CA ASN A 76 -10.49 -7.81 0.72
C ASN A 76 -10.71 -7.88 -0.79
N CYS A 77 -9.85 -7.29 -1.62
CA CYS A 77 -9.94 -7.38 -3.07
C CYS A 77 -9.90 -8.83 -3.59
N PHE A 78 -9.09 -9.72 -2.99
CA PHE A 78 -9.10 -11.13 -3.33
C PHE A 78 -10.35 -11.87 -2.84
N ILE A 79 -10.92 -11.46 -1.70
CA ILE A 79 -12.19 -11.99 -1.20
C ILE A 79 -13.33 -11.59 -2.15
N TYR A 80 -13.45 -10.30 -2.47
CA TYR A 80 -14.47 -9.75 -3.37
C TYR A 80 -14.38 -10.35 -4.77
N HIS A 81 -13.17 -10.53 -5.31
CA HIS A 81 -12.99 -11.17 -6.61
C HIS A 81 -13.63 -12.57 -6.70
N LYS A 82 -13.69 -13.31 -5.58
CA LYS A 82 -14.26 -14.67 -5.51
C LYS A 82 -15.75 -14.68 -5.20
N ASP A 83 -16.30 -13.55 -4.75
CA ASP A 83 -17.72 -13.42 -4.50
C ASP A 83 -18.44 -13.18 -5.83
N LEU A 84 -19.44 -14.03 -6.13
CA LEU A 84 -20.19 -13.97 -7.37
C LEU A 84 -21.20 -12.81 -7.39
N ASP A 85 -21.56 -12.30 -6.21
CA ASP A 85 -22.52 -11.20 -6.05
C ASP A 85 -21.84 -9.83 -5.91
N ASP A 86 -20.50 -9.79 -5.85
CA ASP A 86 -19.73 -8.55 -5.82
C ASP A 86 -19.45 -8.06 -7.24
N TYR A 87 -19.52 -6.74 -7.45
CA TYR A 87 -19.22 -6.11 -8.74
C TYR A 87 -17.72 -5.91 -8.97
N TYR A 88 -16.89 -6.17 -7.95
CA TYR A 88 -15.45 -6.03 -8.03
C TYR A 88 -14.76 -7.33 -8.46
N HIS A 89 -14.08 -7.30 -9.61
CA HIS A 89 -13.19 -8.38 -10.03
C HIS A 89 -11.85 -7.84 -10.53
N ILE A 90 -10.75 -8.32 -9.94
CA ILE A 90 -9.39 -8.08 -10.45
C ILE A 90 -9.27 -8.64 -11.89
N LYS A 91 -9.10 -7.76 -12.88
CA LYS A 91 -9.10 -8.08 -14.32
C LYS A 91 -7.96 -9.00 -14.73
N ASN A 92 -6.78 -8.80 -14.15
CA ASN A 92 -5.59 -9.62 -14.41
C ASN A 92 -5.38 -10.70 -13.34
N TYR A 93 -6.44 -11.09 -12.63
CA TYR A 93 -6.34 -12.10 -11.59
C TYR A 93 -5.72 -13.40 -12.13
N SER A 94 -4.83 -13.95 -11.33
CA SER A 94 -4.38 -15.32 -11.49
C SER A 94 -4.11 -15.89 -10.11
N LYS A 95 -4.31 -17.21 -9.97
CA LYS A 95 -3.95 -17.92 -8.74
C LYS A 95 -2.46 -17.75 -8.37
N ALA A 96 -1.59 -17.50 -9.37
CA ALA A 96 -0.19 -17.21 -9.14
C ALA A 96 0.05 -15.86 -8.46
N ILE A 97 -0.74 -14.83 -8.80
CA ILE A 97 -0.69 -13.51 -8.14
C ILE A 97 -1.16 -13.62 -6.70
N GLU A 98 -2.29 -14.28 -6.46
CA GLU A 98 -2.82 -14.47 -5.11
C GLU A 98 -1.85 -15.30 -4.25
N ASN A 99 -1.33 -16.41 -4.77
CA ASN A 99 -0.33 -17.20 -4.05
C ASN A 99 0.91 -16.36 -3.70
N ARG A 100 1.40 -15.51 -4.63
CA ARG A 100 2.54 -14.62 -4.33
C ARG A 100 2.20 -13.57 -3.28
N TRP A 101 0.97 -13.07 -3.27
CA TRP A 101 0.51 -12.18 -2.22
C TRP A 101 0.64 -12.86 -0.85
N ASP A 102 0.05 -14.05 -0.69
CA ASP A 102 0.00 -14.76 0.59
C ASP A 102 1.37 -15.28 1.06
N THR A 103 2.21 -15.77 0.14
CA THR A 103 3.46 -16.46 0.51
C THR A 103 4.71 -15.60 0.46
N ASP A 104 4.65 -14.39 -0.10
CA ASP A 104 5.83 -13.52 -0.26
C ASP A 104 5.54 -12.05 0.07
N TRP A 105 4.68 -11.40 -0.71
CA TRP A 105 4.52 -9.94 -0.64
C TRP A 105 3.92 -9.49 0.69
N LYS A 106 2.81 -10.11 1.12
CA LYS A 106 2.17 -9.80 2.40
C LYS A 106 3.10 -10.04 3.59
N LEU A 107 3.88 -11.12 3.55
CA LEU A 107 4.85 -11.43 4.60
C LEU A 107 5.92 -10.35 4.71
N LYS A 108 6.53 -9.93 3.58
CA LYS A 108 7.51 -8.84 3.56
C LYS A 108 6.97 -7.54 4.15
N LEU A 109 5.71 -7.20 3.86
CA LEU A 109 5.08 -6.01 4.41
C LEU A 109 4.78 -6.14 5.91
N THR A 110 4.32 -7.33 6.35
CA THR A 110 3.96 -7.62 7.74
C THR A 110 5.19 -7.67 8.64
N ASP A 111 6.29 -8.25 8.17
CA ASP A 111 7.59 -8.28 8.85
C ASP A 111 8.09 -6.88 9.25
N VAL A 112 7.84 -5.87 8.40
CA VAL A 112 8.24 -4.49 8.68
C VAL A 112 7.41 -3.87 9.80
N ILE A 113 6.15 -4.30 9.93
CA ILE A 113 5.23 -3.84 10.98
C ILE A 113 5.62 -4.43 12.33
N GLU A 114 6.00 -5.71 12.38
CA GLU A 114 6.30 -6.44 13.63
C GLU A 114 7.68 -6.16 14.22
N LYS A 115 8.64 -5.66 13.41
CA LYS A 115 10.01 -5.35 13.86
C LYS A 115 10.12 -4.05 14.69
N LYS A 116 9.02 -3.48 15.18
CA LYS A 116 8.97 -2.24 15.97
C LYS A 116 8.10 -2.35 17.20
#